data_AF-A0AAE0MPI4-F1
#
_entry.id   AF-A0AAE0MPI4-F1
#
_cell.length_a   1.000
_cell.length_b   1.000
_cell.length_c   1.000
_cell.angle_alpha   90.00
_cell.angle_beta   90.00
_cell.angle_gamma   90.00
#
_symmetry.space_group_name_H-M   'P 1'
#
loop_
_entity.id
_entity.type
_entity.pdbx_description
1 polymer ?
#
loop_
_entity_poly.entity_id
_entity_poly.type
_entity_poly.pdbx_seq_one_letter_code
_entity_poly.pdbx_strand_id
1 'polypeptide(L)'
;MSDSILKGFVPAMEAAVHQRNPHLKEWWRIILYIQEHIAQPGDRAVLSLAVIKRQKGLAWEDRYDEFARHAYEYLEFGYRMGASEQFIKRIAWTKPNIRHDAFKDMNSHELSLARRPKKGEDEADQAYDARMKTEGEFWVHQEVLFSHTSKRMPIETLRDIPCYSDDECHFVKLMVEAIVDMDGEKDGNIHQIDAVKKASKGVIQHLAWVLMQEAKLAQAGRPGIAPFCTSFYLREYESFWDRWDDMTALFKVSKAAVANLLITPYFKRFACDPHTELQRKEGNAHNNETKAMKARDGQAALAAQASGSGAANHH
;
A
#
# COMPACT_ATOMS: atom_id res chain seq x y z
N MET A 1 -1.74 -19.43 27.72
CA MET A 1 -0.64 -18.96 26.86
C MET A 1 0.14 -17.93 27.67
N SER A 2 1.45 -18.10 27.86
CA SER A 2 2.22 -17.12 28.64
C SER A 2 2.61 -15.95 27.74
N ASP A 3 2.28 -14.73 28.16
CA ASP A 3 2.59 -13.47 27.45
C ASP A 3 4.09 -13.32 27.14
N SER A 4 4.94 -13.99 27.92
CA SER A 4 6.39 -14.05 27.75
C SER A 4 6.84 -14.75 26.45
N ILE A 5 6.12 -15.78 25.97
CA ILE A 5 6.55 -16.55 24.79
C ILE A 5 6.26 -15.77 23.51
N LEU A 6 5.08 -15.13 23.41
CA LEU A 6 4.72 -14.28 22.27
C LEU A 6 5.68 -13.09 22.12
N LYS A 7 6.02 -12.44 23.24
CA LYS A 7 6.98 -11.32 23.27
C LYS A 7 8.41 -11.76 22.99
N GLY A 8 8.77 -13.00 23.33
CA GLY A 8 10.13 -13.52 23.15
C GLY A 8 10.44 -14.08 21.76
N PHE A 9 9.43 -14.52 21.00
CA PHE A 9 9.67 -15.22 19.72
C PHE A 9 10.34 -14.34 18.66
N VAL A 10 9.83 -13.11 18.45
CA VAL A 10 10.41 -12.20 17.45
C VAL A 10 11.86 -11.81 17.80
N PRO A 11 12.18 -11.35 19.03
CA PRO A 11 13.56 -11.11 19.44
C PRO A 11 14.47 -12.34 19.31
N ALA A 12 13.95 -13.54 19.57
CA ALA A 12 14.73 -14.78 19.42
C ALA A 12 15.09 -15.06 17.95
N MET A 13 14.14 -14.87 17.03
CA MET A 13 14.40 -14.98 15.58
C MET A 13 15.42 -13.94 15.11
N GLU A 14 15.27 -12.68 15.55
CA GLU A 14 16.22 -11.61 15.25
C GLU A 14 17.62 -11.94 15.79
N ALA A 15 17.73 -12.38 17.05
CA ALA A 15 19.00 -12.77 17.66
C ALA A 15 19.66 -13.94 16.91
N ALA A 16 18.88 -14.94 16.48
CA ALA A 16 19.38 -16.08 15.72
C ALA A 16 20.02 -15.66 14.39
N VAL A 17 19.47 -14.63 13.72
CA VAL A 17 20.07 -14.05 12.50
C VAL A 17 21.39 -13.38 12.82
N HIS A 18 21.45 -12.54 13.87
CA HIS A 18 22.66 -11.86 14.29
C HIS A 18 23.79 -12.84 14.64
N GLN A 19 23.43 -13.97 15.24
CA GLN A 19 24.34 -15.05 15.62
C GLN A 19 24.66 -16.03 14.48
N ARG A 20 24.09 -15.83 13.28
CA ARG A 20 24.24 -16.72 12.12
C ARG A 20 23.90 -18.18 12.45
N ASN A 21 22.81 -18.38 13.18
CA ASN A 21 22.39 -19.70 13.63
C ASN A 21 22.23 -20.65 12.41
N PRO A 22 22.93 -21.81 12.38
CA PRO A 22 22.94 -22.71 11.23
C PRO A 22 21.58 -23.39 11.00
N HIS A 23 20.68 -23.37 11.98
CA HIS A 23 19.37 -24.01 11.93
C HIS A 23 18.26 -23.11 11.35
N LEU A 24 18.54 -21.84 11.03
CA LEU A 24 17.52 -20.90 10.54
C LEU A 24 16.76 -21.42 9.32
N LYS A 25 17.43 -22.13 8.41
CA LYS A 25 16.79 -22.72 7.24
C LYS A 25 15.71 -23.73 7.65
N GLU A 26 16.00 -24.58 8.63
CA GLU A 26 15.06 -25.60 9.10
C GLU A 26 13.94 -24.97 9.92
N TRP A 27 14.26 -23.98 10.75
CA TRP A 27 13.28 -23.20 11.51
C TRP A 27 12.23 -22.57 10.60
N TRP A 28 12.64 -21.98 9.47
CA TRP A 28 11.71 -21.41 8.50
C TRP A 28 10.86 -22.44 7.78
N ARG A 29 11.38 -23.64 7.51
CA ARG A 29 10.57 -24.75 6.98
C ARG A 29 9.47 -25.14 7.97
N ILE A 30 9.80 -25.22 9.26
CA ILE A 30 8.85 -25.52 10.33
C ILE A 30 7.80 -24.41 10.45
N ILE A 31 8.21 -23.13 10.46
CA ILE A 31 7.30 -21.97 10.53
C ILE A 31 6.27 -22.01 9.40
N LEU A 32 6.73 -22.12 8.15
CA LEU A 32 5.84 -22.12 6.98
C LEU A 32 4.91 -23.34 6.98
N TYR A 33 5.45 -24.51 7.30
CA TYR A 33 4.66 -25.72 7.40
C TYR A 33 3.56 -25.62 8.47
N ILE A 34 3.89 -25.10 9.66
CA ILE A 34 2.87 -24.86 10.70
C ILE A 34 1.83 -23.86 10.19
N GLN A 35 2.25 -22.73 9.59
CA GLN A 35 1.34 -21.70 9.08
C GLN A 35 0.33 -22.27 8.06
N GLU A 36 0.77 -23.15 7.17
CA GLU A 36 -0.09 -23.77 6.15
C GLU A 36 -1.07 -24.79 6.70
N HIS A 37 -0.72 -25.44 7.82
CA HIS A 37 -1.46 -26.56 8.38
C HIS A 37 -2.09 -26.24 9.74
N ILE A 38 -2.09 -24.96 10.14
CA ILE A 38 -2.56 -24.56 11.48
C ILE A 38 -4.06 -24.79 11.66
N ALA A 39 -4.81 -24.85 10.57
CA ALA A 39 -6.24 -25.03 10.59
C ALA A 39 -6.68 -26.16 9.66
N GLN A 40 -7.73 -26.87 10.07
CA GLN A 40 -8.36 -27.88 9.25
C GLN A 40 -9.06 -27.23 8.04
N PRO A 41 -8.88 -27.79 6.83
CA PRO A 41 -9.63 -27.35 5.66
C PRO A 41 -11.15 -27.53 5.90
N GLY A 42 -11.92 -26.47 5.69
CA GLY A 42 -13.40 -26.50 5.70
C GLY A 42 -14.05 -25.91 6.95
N ASP A 43 -13.60 -26.26 8.15
CA ASP A 43 -14.19 -25.76 9.41
C ASP A 43 -13.33 -24.71 10.13
N ARG A 44 -12.09 -24.48 9.65
CA ARG A 44 -11.12 -23.53 10.22
C ARG A 44 -10.74 -23.83 11.67
N ALA A 45 -11.01 -25.04 12.17
CA ALA A 45 -10.63 -25.47 13.50
C ALA A 45 -9.11 -25.56 13.62
N VAL A 46 -8.55 -25.00 14.69
CA VAL A 46 -7.11 -25.00 14.94
C VAL A 46 -6.65 -26.43 15.27
N LEU A 47 -5.65 -26.92 14.53
CA LEU A 47 -5.04 -28.22 14.75
C LEU A 47 -3.94 -28.14 15.80
N SER A 48 -3.83 -29.16 16.65
CA SER A 48 -2.72 -29.22 17.60
C SER A 48 -1.38 -29.48 16.89
N LEU A 49 -0.29 -28.99 17.48
CA LEU A 49 1.06 -29.21 16.94
C LEU A 49 1.38 -30.70 16.72
N ALA A 50 0.92 -31.57 17.62
CA ALA A 50 1.13 -33.01 17.49
C ALA A 50 0.40 -33.61 16.27
N VAL A 51 -0.76 -33.07 15.90
CA VAL A 51 -1.47 -33.45 14.66
C VAL A 51 -0.71 -32.91 13.45
N ILE A 52 -0.30 -31.64 13.47
CA ILE A 52 0.46 -31.01 12.39
C ILE A 52 1.76 -31.78 12.08
N LYS A 53 2.55 -32.13 13.11
CA LYS A 53 3.79 -32.92 12.95
C LYS A 53 3.57 -34.28 12.30
N ARG A 54 2.37 -34.87 12.46
CA ARG A 54 2.02 -36.20 11.90
C ARG A 54 1.41 -36.14 10.50
N GLN A 55 1.06 -34.95 10.00
CA GLN A 55 0.53 -34.81 8.65
C GLN A 55 1.59 -35.14 7.60
N LYS A 56 1.13 -35.57 6.42
CA LYS A 56 2.02 -35.86 5.28
C LYS A 56 2.54 -34.54 4.71
N GLY A 57 3.86 -34.33 4.71
CA GLY A 57 4.48 -33.18 4.04
C GLY A 57 5.86 -32.86 4.61
N LEU A 58 5.91 -32.51 5.90
CA LEU A 58 7.16 -32.21 6.61
C LEU A 58 7.17 -32.88 7.98
N ALA A 59 8.06 -33.86 8.14
CA ALA A 59 8.48 -34.32 9.46
C ALA A 59 9.77 -33.60 9.82
N TRP A 60 9.79 -32.87 10.94
CA TRP A 60 11.03 -32.30 11.50
C TRP A 60 11.58 -33.22 12.59
N GLU A 61 12.89 -33.15 12.79
CA GLU A 61 13.60 -33.90 13.82
C GLU A 61 13.23 -33.44 15.23
N ASP A 62 13.22 -34.35 16.20
CA ASP A 62 12.81 -34.07 17.59
C ASP A 62 13.63 -32.97 18.26
N ARG A 63 14.88 -32.75 17.84
CA ARG A 63 15.72 -31.63 18.31
C ARG A 63 15.10 -30.25 18.06
N TYR A 64 14.13 -30.15 17.15
CA TYR A 64 13.42 -28.90 16.83
C TYR A 64 12.07 -28.77 17.53
N ASP A 65 11.65 -29.74 18.36
CA ASP A 65 10.31 -29.73 18.97
C ASP A 65 10.08 -28.54 19.90
N GLU A 66 11.10 -28.10 20.63
CA GLU A 66 10.98 -26.90 21.47
C GLU A 66 10.76 -25.65 20.63
N PHE A 67 11.52 -25.49 19.55
CA PHE A 67 11.35 -24.39 18.61
C PHE A 67 9.97 -24.44 17.95
N ALA A 68 9.56 -25.61 17.45
CA ALA A 68 8.27 -25.83 16.79
C ALA A 68 7.11 -25.47 17.72
N ARG A 69 7.21 -25.77 19.03
CA ARG A 69 6.22 -25.37 20.03
C ARG A 69 6.11 -23.85 20.15
N HIS A 70 7.23 -23.13 20.25
CA HIS A 70 7.18 -21.66 20.31
C HIS A 70 6.66 -21.03 19.01
N ALA A 71 7.07 -21.55 17.86
CA ALA A 71 6.56 -21.11 16.57
C ALA A 71 5.05 -21.35 16.45
N TYR A 72 4.58 -22.53 16.87
CA TYR A 72 3.16 -22.86 16.89
C TYR A 72 2.36 -21.92 17.78
N GLU A 73 2.80 -21.67 19.02
CA GLU A 73 2.09 -20.75 19.93
C GLU A 73 2.01 -19.32 19.35
N TYR A 74 3.08 -18.84 18.71
CA TYR A 74 3.12 -17.55 18.02
C TYR A 74 2.14 -17.49 16.83
N LEU A 75 2.16 -18.50 15.97
CA LEU A 75 1.33 -18.56 14.77
C LEU A 75 -0.15 -18.82 15.10
N GLU A 76 -0.44 -19.63 16.11
CA GLU A 76 -1.81 -19.90 16.58
C GLU A 76 -2.45 -18.62 17.09
N PHE A 77 -1.69 -17.84 17.86
CA PHE A 77 -2.17 -16.56 18.34
C PHE A 77 -2.48 -15.60 17.17
N GLY A 78 -1.57 -15.49 16.20
CA GLY A 78 -1.79 -14.70 14.99
C GLY A 78 -3.03 -15.16 14.20
N TYR A 79 -3.21 -16.47 14.03
CA TYR A 79 -4.36 -17.07 13.35
C TYR A 79 -5.68 -16.78 14.06
N ARG A 80 -5.74 -16.98 15.39
CA ARG A 80 -6.95 -16.71 16.19
C ARG A 80 -7.36 -15.24 16.17
N MET A 81 -6.40 -14.33 15.99
CA MET A 81 -6.64 -12.89 15.85
C MET A 81 -6.98 -12.45 14.41
N GLY A 82 -6.96 -13.37 13.43
CA GLY A 82 -7.13 -13.01 12.02
C GLY A 82 -5.96 -12.19 11.47
N ALA A 83 -4.76 -12.32 12.04
CA ALA A 83 -3.59 -11.50 11.78
C ALA A 83 -2.36 -12.33 11.35
N SER A 84 -2.57 -13.52 10.77
CA SER A 84 -1.49 -14.41 10.32
C SER A 84 -0.49 -13.72 9.40
N GLU A 85 -0.98 -12.92 8.45
CA GLU A 85 -0.13 -12.15 7.53
C GLU A 85 0.86 -11.27 8.30
N GLN A 86 0.38 -10.50 9.27
CA GLN A 86 1.17 -9.52 10.03
C GLN A 86 2.19 -10.24 10.92
N PHE A 87 1.81 -11.39 11.48
CA PHE A 87 2.71 -12.22 12.28
C PHE A 87 3.86 -12.81 11.44
N ILE A 88 3.58 -13.27 10.22
CA ILE A 88 4.60 -13.77 9.30
C ILE A 88 5.48 -12.62 8.79
N LYS A 89 4.88 -11.50 8.36
CA LYS A 89 5.62 -10.31 7.92
C LYS A 89 6.56 -9.78 9.00
N ARG A 90 6.15 -9.80 10.27
CA ARG A 90 6.96 -9.32 11.40
C ARG A 90 8.31 -10.05 11.52
N ILE A 91 8.37 -11.32 11.16
CA ILE A 91 9.60 -12.12 11.22
C ILE A 91 10.28 -12.27 9.85
N ALA A 92 9.68 -11.82 8.73
CA ALA A 92 10.12 -12.06 7.36
C ALA A 92 11.63 -11.85 7.12
N TRP A 93 12.20 -10.77 7.65
CA TRP A 93 13.61 -10.42 7.53
C TRP A 93 14.58 -11.41 8.17
N THR A 94 14.07 -12.34 8.96
CA THR A 94 14.86 -13.42 9.57
C THR A 94 14.99 -14.65 8.68
N LYS A 95 14.30 -14.70 7.53
CA LYS A 95 14.45 -15.78 6.54
C LYS A 95 15.81 -15.69 5.86
N PRO A 96 16.62 -16.77 5.87
CA PRO A 96 17.90 -16.79 5.15
C PRO A 96 17.73 -16.41 3.68
N ASN A 97 18.64 -15.57 3.18
CA ASN A 97 18.69 -15.11 1.78
C ASN A 97 17.44 -14.41 1.24
N ILE A 98 16.47 -14.04 2.09
CA ILE A 98 15.18 -13.53 1.59
C ILE A 98 15.30 -12.30 0.70
N ARG A 99 16.26 -11.41 0.98
CA ARG A 99 16.50 -10.25 0.12
C ARG A 99 16.86 -10.68 -1.31
N HIS A 100 17.77 -11.63 -1.45
CA HIS A 100 18.13 -12.16 -2.75
C HIS A 100 16.92 -12.86 -3.40
N ASP A 101 16.24 -13.73 -2.66
CA ASP A 101 15.11 -14.51 -3.18
C ASP A 101 13.94 -13.62 -3.64
N ALA A 102 13.67 -12.51 -2.95
CA ALA A 102 12.56 -11.60 -3.23
C ALA A 102 12.76 -10.79 -4.52
N PHE A 103 14.00 -10.40 -4.84
CA PHE A 103 14.32 -9.61 -6.05
C PHE A 103 14.89 -10.45 -7.19
N LYS A 104 15.05 -11.76 -6.98
CA LYS A 104 15.61 -12.66 -7.99
C LYS A 104 14.79 -12.57 -9.27
N ASP A 105 15.47 -12.37 -10.40
CA ASP A 105 14.90 -12.31 -11.75
C ASP A 105 13.87 -11.17 -11.97
N MET A 106 13.89 -10.14 -11.12
CA MET A 106 13.21 -8.88 -11.40
C MET A 106 14.08 -7.99 -12.29
N ASN A 107 13.44 -7.31 -13.24
CA ASN A 107 14.12 -6.38 -14.14
C ASN A 107 14.53 -5.11 -13.40
N SER A 108 15.60 -4.46 -13.88
CA SER A 108 16.11 -3.23 -13.24
C SER A 108 15.09 -2.08 -13.20
N HIS A 109 14.13 -2.04 -14.13
CA HIS A 109 13.05 -1.05 -14.14
C HIS A 109 11.91 -1.38 -13.16
N GLU A 110 11.78 -2.63 -12.71
CA GLU A 110 10.79 -3.06 -11.70
C GLU A 110 11.29 -2.79 -10.26
N LEU A 111 12.59 -2.57 -10.09
CA LEU A 111 13.25 -2.33 -8.80
C LEU A 111 13.32 -0.84 -8.42
N SER A 112 12.72 0.05 -9.20
CA SER A 112 12.75 1.50 -8.97
C SER A 112 11.43 2.15 -9.34
N LEU A 113 10.84 2.89 -8.39
CA LEU A 113 9.62 3.67 -8.61
C LEU A 113 9.75 4.72 -9.73
N ALA A 114 10.99 5.17 -10.03
CA ALA A 114 11.24 6.27 -10.96
C ALA A 114 11.69 5.82 -12.37
N ARG A 115 11.92 4.52 -12.59
CA ARG A 115 12.55 4.04 -13.82
C ARG A 115 11.52 3.55 -14.83
N ARG A 116 11.40 4.25 -15.95
CA ARG A 116 10.65 3.75 -17.11
C ARG A 116 11.51 2.73 -17.87
N PRO A 117 10.91 1.65 -18.43
CA PRO A 117 11.62 0.77 -19.33
C PRO A 117 12.18 1.59 -20.51
N LYS A 118 13.46 1.38 -20.83
CA LYS A 118 14.07 2.01 -22.01
C LYS A 118 13.67 1.23 -23.25
N LYS A 119 13.44 1.94 -24.37
CA LYS A 119 13.18 1.32 -25.67
C LYS A 119 14.38 0.44 -26.05
N GLY A 120 14.17 -0.87 -26.20
CA GLY A 120 15.22 -1.84 -26.51
C GLY A 120 15.85 -2.54 -25.29
N GLU A 121 15.27 -2.45 -24.09
CA GLU A 121 15.55 -3.46 -23.05
C GLU A 121 14.95 -4.79 -23.53
N ASP A 122 15.79 -5.82 -23.65
CA ASP A 122 15.39 -7.16 -24.13
C ASP A 122 14.29 -7.74 -23.24
N GLU A 123 13.31 -8.38 -23.87
CA GLU A 123 12.31 -9.18 -23.15
C GLU A 123 13.03 -10.31 -22.43
N ALA A 124 13.14 -10.22 -21.10
CA ALA A 124 13.58 -11.35 -20.30
C ALA A 124 12.64 -12.54 -20.55
N ASP A 125 13.17 -13.77 -20.53
CA ASP A 125 12.37 -14.98 -20.59
C ASP A 125 11.31 -14.94 -19.48
N GLN A 126 10.04 -14.79 -19.88
CA GLN A 126 8.89 -14.69 -18.98
C GLN A 126 8.34 -16.08 -18.60
N ALA A 127 9.11 -17.15 -18.82
CA ALA A 127 8.73 -18.47 -18.37
C ALA A 127 8.38 -18.46 -16.87
N TYR A 128 7.13 -18.84 -16.58
CA TYR A 128 6.64 -18.88 -15.22
C TYR A 128 7.34 -20.01 -14.43
N ASP A 129 8.07 -19.62 -13.39
CA ASP A 129 8.67 -20.51 -12.40
C ASP A 129 7.98 -20.28 -11.04
N ALA A 130 7.29 -21.30 -10.54
CA ALA A 130 6.52 -21.24 -9.29
C ALA A 130 7.45 -21.24 -8.06
N ARG A 131 7.97 -20.07 -7.69
CA ARG A 131 8.93 -19.91 -6.57
C ARG A 131 8.29 -19.83 -5.21
N MET A 132 7.14 -19.16 -5.12
CA MET A 132 6.33 -19.10 -3.90
C MET A 132 5.31 -20.21 -3.99
N LYS A 133 5.48 -21.23 -3.16
CA LYS A 133 4.63 -22.41 -3.14
C LYS A 133 3.48 -22.27 -2.16
N THR A 134 3.56 -21.29 -1.25
CA THR A 134 2.67 -21.18 -0.10
C THR A 134 2.34 -19.73 0.21
N GLU A 135 1.19 -19.50 0.85
CA GLU A 135 0.72 -18.15 1.22
C GLU A 135 1.69 -17.46 2.19
N GLY A 136 2.27 -18.22 3.13
CA GLY A 136 3.31 -17.72 4.02
C GLY A 136 4.55 -17.24 3.27
N GLU A 137 5.01 -17.96 2.25
CA GLU A 137 6.12 -17.53 1.39
C GLU A 137 5.79 -16.23 0.65
N PHE A 138 4.56 -16.12 0.13
CA PHE A 138 4.09 -14.90 -0.51
C PHE A 138 4.15 -13.70 0.44
N TRP A 139 3.65 -13.81 1.67
CA TRP A 139 3.69 -12.70 2.64
C TRP A 139 5.12 -12.29 3.03
N VAL A 140 6.03 -13.26 3.17
CA VAL A 140 7.45 -13.00 3.45
C VAL A 140 8.09 -12.21 2.31
N HIS A 141 7.85 -12.62 1.06
CA HIS A 141 8.35 -11.91 -0.12
C HIS A 141 7.73 -10.51 -0.22
N GLN A 142 6.43 -10.38 0.00
CA GLN A 142 5.72 -9.10 -0.08
C GLN A 142 6.27 -8.08 0.91
N GLU A 143 6.59 -8.48 2.14
CA GLU A 143 7.18 -7.58 3.15
C GLU A 143 8.53 -7.02 2.69
N VAL A 144 9.39 -7.88 2.14
CA VAL A 144 10.72 -7.49 1.66
C VAL A 144 10.61 -6.58 0.43
N LEU A 145 9.69 -6.88 -0.48
CA LEU A 145 9.41 -6.02 -1.65
C LEU A 145 8.90 -4.64 -1.22
N PHE A 146 7.96 -4.57 -0.29
CA PHE A 146 7.37 -3.30 0.15
C PHE A 146 8.34 -2.47 0.98
N SER A 147 9.23 -3.11 1.73
CA SER A 147 10.29 -2.44 2.45
C SER A 147 11.37 -1.84 1.53
N HIS A 148 11.53 -2.34 0.30
CA HIS A 148 12.49 -1.79 -0.68
C HIS A 148 12.18 -0.36 -1.09
N THR A 149 10.90 0.02 -1.07
CA THR A 149 10.45 1.38 -1.37
C THR A 149 10.42 2.28 -0.13
N SER A 150 10.77 1.73 1.04
CA SER A 150 10.80 2.50 2.29
C SER A 150 12.03 3.40 2.33
N LYS A 151 11.83 4.60 2.89
CA LYS A 151 12.87 5.61 3.11
C LYS A 151 13.17 5.73 4.60
N ARG A 152 14.44 5.99 4.93
CA ARG A 152 14.83 6.34 6.29
C ARG A 152 14.49 7.82 6.51
N MET A 153 13.66 8.09 7.50
CA MET A 153 13.26 9.45 7.87
C MET A 153 14.09 9.98 9.05
N PRO A 154 14.32 11.31 9.14
CA PRO A 154 14.86 11.95 10.33
C PRO A 154 14.00 11.65 11.57
N ILE A 155 14.61 11.62 12.76
CA ILE A 155 13.90 11.32 14.01
C ILE A 155 12.87 12.42 14.31
N GLU A 156 13.19 13.65 13.95
CA GLU A 156 12.37 14.84 14.08
C GLU A 156 11.06 14.66 13.30
N THR A 157 11.16 14.22 12.04
CA THR A 157 10.01 13.90 11.18
C THR A 157 9.15 12.77 11.75
N LEU A 158 9.77 11.78 12.40
CA LEU A 158 9.03 10.68 13.04
C LEU A 158 8.32 11.11 14.33
N ARG A 159 8.92 12.02 15.11
CA ARG A 159 8.34 12.54 16.36
C ARG A 159 7.13 13.42 16.12
N ASP A 160 7.06 14.05 14.95
CA ASP A 160 5.95 14.91 14.55
C ASP A 160 4.70 14.14 14.12
N ILE A 161 4.78 12.82 13.95
CA ILE A 161 3.63 11.98 13.62
C ILE A 161 2.67 11.93 14.82
N PRO A 162 1.37 12.27 14.65
CA PRO A 162 0.41 12.26 15.75
C PRO A 162 0.27 10.86 16.34
N CYS A 163 0.39 10.78 17.66
CA CYS A 163 0.30 9.52 18.41
C CYS A 163 -0.65 9.57 19.61
N TYR A 164 -1.22 10.75 19.92
CA TYR A 164 -2.26 10.91 20.93
C TYR A 164 -3.64 10.92 20.29
N SER A 165 -4.61 10.29 20.96
CA SER A 165 -5.98 10.15 20.47
C SER A 165 -6.63 11.50 20.13
N ASP A 166 -6.39 12.54 20.93
CA ASP A 166 -7.01 13.86 20.73
C ASP A 166 -6.47 14.54 19.48
N ASP A 167 -5.15 14.45 19.23
CA ASP A 167 -4.51 14.97 18.03
C ASP A 167 -5.02 14.24 16.79
N GLU A 168 -5.08 12.90 16.85
CA GLU A 168 -5.60 12.09 15.74
C GLU A 168 -7.05 12.43 15.42
N CYS A 169 -7.88 12.60 16.45
CA CYS A 169 -9.28 13.00 16.29
C CYS A 169 -9.40 14.41 15.68
N HIS A 170 -8.52 15.35 16.04
CA HIS A 170 -8.48 16.68 15.44
C HIS A 170 -8.20 16.60 13.93
N PHE A 171 -7.14 15.89 13.53
CA PHE A 171 -6.80 15.69 12.12
C PHE A 171 -7.92 15.01 11.34
N VAL A 172 -8.51 13.95 11.90
CA VAL A 172 -9.64 13.23 11.29
C VAL A 172 -10.83 14.18 11.07
N LYS A 173 -11.13 15.05 12.03
CA LYS A 173 -12.21 16.05 11.90
C LYS A 173 -11.95 16.99 10.71
N LEU A 174 -10.74 17.52 10.58
CA LEU A 174 -10.36 18.40 9.47
C LEU A 174 -10.51 17.71 8.10
N MET A 175 -10.18 16.43 8.02
CA MET A 175 -10.36 15.65 6.78
C MET A 175 -11.82 15.34 6.48
N VAL A 176 -12.63 15.09 7.50
CA VAL A 176 -14.09 14.94 7.32
C VAL A 176 -14.68 16.22 6.75
N GLU A 177 -14.33 17.38 7.31
CA GLU A 177 -14.74 18.69 6.80
C GLU A 177 -14.26 18.89 5.35
N ALA A 178 -13.01 18.56 5.04
CA ALA A 178 -12.47 18.64 3.68
C ALA A 178 -13.22 17.78 2.65
N ILE A 179 -13.62 16.57 3.03
CA ILE A 179 -14.37 15.65 2.15
C ILE A 179 -15.82 16.12 1.95
N VAL A 180 -16.45 16.64 3.00
CA VAL A 180 -17.85 17.11 2.96
C VAL A 180 -17.97 18.44 2.20
N ASP A 181 -17.08 19.38 2.48
CA ASP A 181 -17.08 20.74 1.91
C ASP A 181 -16.32 20.81 0.57
N MET A 182 -16.35 19.73 -0.21
CA MET A 182 -15.66 19.69 -1.50
C MET A 182 -16.30 20.64 -2.53
N ASP A 183 -15.69 21.80 -2.73
CA ASP A 183 -16.20 22.89 -3.60
C ASP A 183 -15.65 22.84 -5.04
N GLY A 184 -15.04 21.73 -5.46
CA GLY A 184 -14.42 21.64 -6.78
C GLY A 184 -15.41 21.86 -7.94
N GLU A 185 -15.15 22.82 -8.83
CA GLU A 185 -16.09 23.20 -9.91
C GLU A 185 -16.42 22.11 -10.95
N LYS A 186 -15.60 21.06 -11.15
CA LYS A 186 -15.78 20.13 -12.31
C LYS A 186 -15.44 18.64 -12.10
N ASP A 187 -16.31 17.82 -12.72
CA ASP A 187 -16.36 16.38 -13.06
C ASP A 187 -15.34 15.41 -12.44
N GLY A 188 -15.85 14.57 -11.55
CA GLY A 188 -15.45 13.16 -11.42
C GLY A 188 -16.65 12.28 -11.83
N ASN A 189 -16.57 10.97 -11.64
CA ASN A 189 -17.72 10.11 -11.91
C ASN A 189 -18.90 10.55 -11.04
N ILE A 190 -19.94 11.11 -11.67
CA ILE A 190 -21.09 11.72 -10.99
C ILE A 190 -21.72 10.75 -10.00
N HIS A 191 -21.80 9.47 -10.35
CA HIS A 191 -22.35 8.43 -9.48
C HIS A 191 -21.49 8.18 -8.24
N GLN A 192 -20.15 8.23 -8.37
CA GLN A 192 -19.25 8.05 -7.23
C GLN A 192 -19.21 9.28 -6.33
N ILE A 193 -19.25 10.48 -6.91
CA ILE A 193 -19.35 11.74 -6.15
C ILE A 193 -20.67 11.79 -5.38
N ASP A 194 -21.77 11.44 -6.04
CA ASP A 194 -23.09 11.38 -5.43
C ASP A 194 -23.13 10.30 -4.33
N ALA A 195 -22.48 9.16 -4.54
CA ALA A 195 -22.32 8.13 -3.50
C ALA A 195 -21.56 8.65 -2.27
N VAL A 196 -20.49 9.43 -2.45
CA VAL A 196 -19.79 10.05 -1.31
C VAL A 196 -20.65 11.12 -0.63
N LYS A 197 -21.34 11.98 -1.38
CA LYS A 197 -22.25 12.99 -0.81
C LYS A 197 -23.42 12.38 -0.02
N LYS A 198 -23.87 11.20 -0.43
CA LYS A 198 -24.93 10.43 0.23
C LYS A 198 -24.41 9.48 1.31
N ALA A 199 -23.10 9.33 1.44
CA ALA A 199 -22.51 8.49 2.46
C ALA A 199 -22.81 9.07 3.85
N SER A 200 -23.00 8.20 4.84
CA SER A 200 -23.21 8.64 6.20
C SER A 200 -21.95 9.30 6.77
N LYS A 201 -22.11 10.19 7.75
CA LYS A 201 -20.97 10.81 8.46
C LYS A 201 -20.00 9.76 9.03
N GLY A 202 -20.52 8.60 9.45
CA GLY A 202 -19.69 7.49 9.92
C GLY A 202 -18.81 6.87 8.83
N VAL A 203 -19.32 6.76 7.59
CA VAL A 203 -18.50 6.31 6.45
C VAL A 203 -17.40 7.33 6.14
N ILE A 204 -17.73 8.62 6.09
CA ILE A 204 -16.73 9.67 5.83
C ILE A 204 -15.66 9.69 6.92
N GLN A 205 -16.05 9.55 8.18
CA GLN A 205 -15.11 9.44 9.29
C GLN A 205 -14.20 8.21 9.16
N HIS A 206 -14.73 7.07 8.72
CA HIS A 206 -13.92 5.87 8.49
C HIS A 206 -12.89 6.08 7.37
N LEU A 207 -13.28 6.73 6.27
CA LEU A 207 -12.35 7.09 5.19
C LEU A 207 -11.23 8.02 5.69
N ALA A 208 -11.57 9.01 6.52
CA ALA A 208 -10.61 9.90 7.13
C ALA A 208 -9.62 9.16 8.06
N TRP A 209 -10.09 8.16 8.82
CA TRP A 209 -9.21 7.29 9.61
C TRP A 209 -8.26 6.45 8.75
N VAL A 210 -8.73 5.91 7.63
CA VAL A 210 -7.87 5.18 6.68
C VAL A 210 -6.80 6.11 6.10
N LEU A 211 -7.18 7.32 5.69
CA LEU A 211 -6.24 8.35 5.22
C LEU A 211 -5.22 8.73 6.29
N MET A 212 -5.64 8.84 7.56
CA MET A 212 -4.74 9.08 8.69
C MET A 212 -3.68 7.98 8.80
N GLN A 213 -4.07 6.70 8.80
CA GLN A 213 -3.11 5.60 8.89
C GLN A 213 -2.13 5.59 7.71
N GLU A 214 -2.60 5.82 6.49
CA GLU A 214 -1.74 5.88 5.31
C GLU A 214 -0.82 7.11 5.33
N ALA A 215 -1.27 8.26 5.82
CA ALA A 215 -0.44 9.45 6.00
C ALA A 215 0.66 9.22 7.03
N LYS A 216 0.36 8.55 8.15
CA LYS A 216 1.36 8.18 9.17
C LYS A 216 2.42 7.25 8.59
N LEU A 217 2.00 6.23 7.83
CA LEU A 217 2.90 5.32 7.14
C LEU A 217 3.77 6.05 6.10
N ALA A 218 3.19 6.95 5.32
CA ALA A 218 3.92 7.78 4.36
C ALA A 218 4.95 8.69 5.05
N GLN A 219 4.55 9.39 6.10
CA GLN A 219 5.44 10.27 6.88
C GLN A 219 6.56 9.50 7.56
N ALA A 220 6.31 8.26 7.99
CA ALA A 220 7.32 7.36 8.53
C ALA A 220 8.27 6.77 7.47
N GLY A 221 8.07 7.11 6.19
CA GLY A 221 8.85 6.58 5.08
C GLY A 221 8.51 5.13 4.73
N ARG A 222 7.34 4.61 5.12
CA ARG A 222 6.95 3.20 4.98
C ARG A 222 5.62 3.07 4.21
N PRO A 223 5.58 3.44 2.92
CA PRO A 223 4.33 3.52 2.15
C PRO A 223 3.65 2.15 1.94
N GLY A 224 4.40 1.05 2.08
CA GLY A 224 3.87 -0.30 1.87
C GLY A 224 3.47 -0.53 0.42
N ILE A 225 4.33 -0.10 -0.52
CA ILE A 225 4.08 -0.15 -1.96
C ILE A 225 5.15 -0.97 -2.65
N ALA A 226 4.73 -1.78 -3.63
CA ALA A 226 5.65 -2.57 -4.44
C ALA A 226 6.52 -1.66 -5.34
N PRO A 227 7.78 -2.03 -5.61
CA PRO A 227 8.70 -1.20 -6.39
C PRO A 227 8.30 -1.03 -7.86
N PHE A 228 7.49 -1.95 -8.41
CA PHE A 228 6.95 -1.88 -9.76
C PHE A 228 5.67 -1.03 -9.89
N CYS A 229 5.18 -0.43 -8.79
CA CYS A 229 4.09 0.55 -8.83
C CYS A 229 4.59 1.93 -9.29
N THR A 230 4.97 2.04 -10.56
CA THR A 230 5.61 3.22 -11.18
C THR A 230 4.77 4.51 -11.17
N SER A 231 3.48 4.42 -10.84
CA SER A 231 2.60 5.58 -10.66
C SER A 231 2.66 6.19 -9.26
N PHE A 232 3.53 5.66 -8.39
CA PHE A 232 3.66 6.07 -7.00
C PHE A 232 4.93 6.86 -6.74
N TYR A 233 4.79 7.96 -6.00
CA TYR A 233 5.90 8.74 -5.50
C TYR A 233 5.72 9.00 -4.01
N LEU A 234 6.81 8.89 -3.25
CA LEU A 234 6.83 9.24 -1.84
C LEU A 234 7.51 10.59 -1.67
N ARG A 235 6.69 11.64 -1.55
CA ARG A 235 7.14 12.98 -1.23
C ARG A 235 7.53 13.07 0.24
N GLU A 236 8.66 13.70 0.47
CA GLU A 236 9.15 14.06 1.80
C GLU A 236 8.55 15.41 2.19
N TYR A 237 8.05 15.50 3.41
CA TYR A 237 7.51 16.72 4.01
C TYR A 237 8.29 17.00 5.29
N GLU A 238 8.45 18.28 5.62
CA GLU A 238 9.14 18.71 6.83
C GLU A 238 8.36 18.29 8.08
N SER A 239 7.04 18.48 8.07
CA SER A 239 6.11 18.04 9.11
C SER A 239 4.97 17.15 8.58
N PHE A 240 4.34 16.41 9.49
CA PHE A 240 3.07 15.72 9.27
C PHE A 240 1.96 16.71 8.93
N TRP A 241 1.98 17.89 9.53
CA TRP A 241 1.01 18.93 9.22
C TRP A 241 1.14 19.38 7.75
N ASP A 242 2.34 19.67 7.25
CA ASP A 242 2.50 20.05 5.83
C ASP A 242 1.93 18.98 4.88
N ARG A 243 2.12 17.69 5.20
CA ARG A 243 1.51 16.59 4.45
C ARG A 243 -0.01 16.63 4.55
N TRP A 244 -0.55 16.78 5.76
CA TRP A 244 -1.99 16.75 6.00
C TRP A 244 -2.70 17.96 5.40
N ASP A 245 -2.09 19.14 5.41
CA ASP A 245 -2.59 20.34 4.75
C ASP A 245 -2.74 20.11 3.26
N ASP A 246 -1.71 19.59 2.58
CA ASP A 246 -1.79 19.25 1.16
C ASP A 246 -2.87 18.17 0.88
N MET A 247 -3.03 17.18 1.77
CA MET A 247 -4.11 16.19 1.65
C MET A 247 -5.49 16.87 1.76
N THR A 248 -5.72 17.67 2.79
CA THR A 248 -7.02 18.34 2.98
C THR A 248 -7.33 19.31 1.85
N ALA A 249 -6.32 20.04 1.35
CA ALA A 249 -6.45 20.90 0.18
C ALA A 249 -6.87 20.08 -1.06
N LEU A 250 -6.20 18.96 -1.34
CA LEU A 250 -6.56 18.05 -2.42
C LEU A 250 -8.02 17.59 -2.34
N PHE A 251 -8.49 17.13 -1.18
CA PHE A 251 -9.84 16.62 -1.03
C PHE A 251 -10.92 17.72 -1.09
N LYS A 252 -10.61 18.95 -0.63
CA LYS A 252 -11.50 20.12 -0.79
C LYS A 252 -11.73 20.47 -2.26
N VAL A 253 -10.70 20.41 -3.10
CA VAL A 253 -10.78 20.92 -4.48
C VAL A 253 -11.00 19.83 -5.54
N SER A 254 -10.78 18.56 -5.22
CA SER A 254 -10.83 17.46 -6.18
C SER A 254 -11.94 16.45 -5.87
N LYS A 255 -13.12 16.68 -6.43
CA LYS A 255 -14.25 15.72 -6.41
C LYS A 255 -13.86 14.32 -6.90
N ALA A 256 -12.93 14.23 -7.86
CA ALA A 256 -12.42 12.96 -8.35
C ALA A 256 -11.53 12.24 -7.32
N ALA A 257 -10.73 12.97 -6.53
CA ALA A 257 -9.95 12.37 -5.45
C ALA A 257 -10.88 11.80 -4.37
N VAL A 258 -11.90 12.58 -3.99
CA VAL A 258 -12.94 12.15 -3.03
C VAL A 258 -13.70 10.92 -3.54
N ALA A 259 -14.16 10.92 -4.79
CA ALA A 259 -14.84 9.77 -5.40
C ALA A 259 -13.96 8.50 -5.40
N ASN A 260 -12.67 8.67 -5.65
CA ASN A 260 -11.70 7.58 -5.65
C ASN A 260 -11.40 7.01 -4.26
N LEU A 261 -11.79 7.67 -3.15
CA LEU A 261 -11.70 7.08 -1.82
C LEU A 261 -12.59 5.84 -1.66
N LEU A 262 -13.64 5.71 -2.47
CA LEU A 262 -14.46 4.49 -2.52
C LEU A 262 -13.76 3.34 -3.29
N ILE A 263 -12.55 3.57 -3.82
CA ILE A 263 -11.78 2.61 -4.60
C ILE A 263 -10.48 2.31 -3.84
N THR A 264 -10.34 1.06 -3.37
CA THR A 264 -9.38 0.59 -2.35
C THR A 264 -7.89 0.97 -2.52
N PRO A 265 -7.29 1.13 -3.72
CA PRO A 265 -5.86 1.49 -3.81
C PRO A 265 -5.52 2.99 -3.74
N TYR A 266 -6.49 3.90 -3.72
CA TYR A 266 -6.18 5.34 -3.88
C TYR A 266 -5.72 6.03 -2.59
N PHE A 267 -6.04 5.50 -1.40
CA PHE A 267 -5.63 6.09 -0.13
C PHE A 267 -4.12 6.30 -0.04
N LYS A 268 -3.36 5.25 -0.38
CA LYS A 268 -1.89 5.28 -0.37
C LYS A 268 -1.33 6.35 -1.29
N ARG A 269 -1.90 6.45 -2.50
CA ARG A 269 -1.47 7.42 -3.52
C ARG A 269 -1.69 8.85 -3.03
N PHE A 270 -2.86 9.15 -2.49
CA PHE A 270 -3.17 10.48 -1.98
C PHE A 270 -2.39 10.82 -0.71
N ALA A 271 -2.06 9.85 0.14
CA ALA A 271 -1.26 10.07 1.33
C ALA A 271 0.22 10.33 1.03
N CYS A 272 0.77 9.70 -0.01
CA CYS A 272 2.21 9.77 -0.29
C CYS A 272 2.66 10.98 -1.09
N ASP A 273 1.83 11.49 -2.00
CA ASP A 273 2.13 12.70 -2.78
C ASP A 273 0.87 13.52 -3.12
N PRO A 274 0.17 14.06 -2.10
CA PRO A 274 -1.02 14.89 -2.32
C PRO A 274 -0.71 16.16 -3.13
N HIS A 275 0.48 16.75 -2.92
CA HIS A 275 0.96 17.92 -3.65
C HIS A 275 0.94 17.75 -5.18
N THR A 276 1.56 16.68 -5.68
CA THR A 276 1.62 16.45 -7.13
C THR A 276 0.24 16.13 -7.70
N GLU A 277 -0.64 15.49 -6.91
CA GLU A 277 -2.04 15.29 -7.30
C GLU A 277 -2.81 16.61 -7.41
N LEU A 278 -2.54 17.56 -6.52
CA LEU A 278 -3.09 18.92 -6.58
C LEU A 278 -2.57 19.66 -7.82
N GLN A 279 -1.26 19.69 -8.05
CA GLN A 279 -0.66 20.28 -9.25
C GLN A 279 -1.19 19.64 -10.55
N ARG A 280 -1.38 18.32 -10.56
CA ARG A 280 -1.96 17.61 -11.70
C ARG A 280 -3.40 18.06 -11.96
N LYS A 281 -4.17 18.36 -10.91
CA LYS A 281 -5.52 18.89 -11.03
C LYS A 281 -5.51 20.31 -11.60
N GLU A 282 -4.63 21.18 -11.11
CA GLU A 282 -4.45 22.56 -11.60
C GLU A 282 -4.03 22.58 -13.08
N GLY A 283 -3.02 21.78 -13.45
CA GLY A 283 -2.57 21.64 -14.83
C GLY A 283 -3.65 21.11 -15.77
N ASN A 284 -4.47 20.16 -15.31
CA ASN A 284 -5.62 19.67 -16.08
C ASN A 284 -6.69 20.75 -16.28
N ALA A 285 -6.94 21.61 -15.29
CA ALA A 285 -7.87 22.72 -15.41
C ALA A 285 -7.41 23.70 -16.50
N HIS A 286 -6.14 24.11 -16.45
CA HIS A 286 -5.54 24.99 -17.45
C HIS A 286 -5.59 24.41 -18.88
N ASN A 287 -5.27 23.11 -19.02
CA ASN A 287 -5.33 22.42 -20.31
C ASN A 287 -6.76 22.34 -20.86
N ASN A 288 -7.75 22.12 -20.00
CA ASN A 288 -9.15 22.06 -20.40
C ASN A 288 -9.69 23.43 -20.81
N GLU A 289 -9.33 24.50 -20.10
CA GLU A 289 -9.64 25.88 -20.49
C GLU A 289 -9.04 26.23 -21.83
N THR A 290 -7.77 25.88 -22.05
CA THR A 290 -7.08 26.10 -23.33
C THR A 290 -7.78 25.36 -24.47
N LYS A 291 -8.20 24.11 -24.26
CA LYS A 291 -8.99 23.34 -25.25
C LYS A 291 -10.35 23.98 -25.52
N ALA A 292 -11.05 24.43 -24.49
CA ALA A 292 -12.35 25.09 -24.62
C ALA A 292 -12.25 26.44 -25.33
N MET A 293 -11.17 27.19 -25.11
CA MET A 293 -10.86 28.42 -25.84
C MET A 293 -10.59 28.13 -27.32
N LYS A 294 -9.70 27.18 -27.63
CA LYS A 294 -9.43 26.76 -29.02
C LYS A 294 -10.67 26.25 -29.75
N ALA A 295 -11.57 25.55 -29.05
CA ALA A 295 -12.84 25.12 -29.62
C ALA A 295 -13.76 26.30 -29.96
N ARG A 296 -13.85 27.30 -29.06
CA ARG A 296 -14.60 28.54 -29.30
C ARG A 296 -14.03 29.34 -30.47
N ASP A 297 -12.71 29.49 -30.52
CA ASP A 297 -12.03 30.21 -31.61
C ASP A 297 -12.21 29.48 -32.96
N GLY A 298 -12.12 28.15 -32.97
CA GLY A 298 -12.38 27.33 -34.16
C GLY A 298 -13.83 27.45 -34.64
N GLN A 299 -14.81 27.43 -33.73
CA GLN A 299 -16.23 27.65 -34.07
C GLN A 299 -16.47 29.06 -34.62
N ALA A 300 -15.86 30.09 -34.03
CA ALA A 300 -15.95 31.46 -34.51
C ALA A 300 -15.32 31.62 -35.91
N ALA A 301 -14.17 30.98 -36.16
CA ALA A 301 -13.52 30.99 -37.48
C ALA A 301 -14.36 30.28 -38.55
N LEU A 302 -14.97 29.14 -38.22
CA LEU A 302 -15.90 28.43 -39.12
C LEU A 302 -17.15 29.26 -39.43
N ALA A 303 -17.72 29.93 -38.42
CA ALA A 303 -18.86 30.83 -38.61
C ALA A 303 -18.52 32.06 -39.49
N ALA A 304 -17.31 32.62 -39.33
CA ALA A 304 -16.80 33.71 -40.15
C ALA A 304 -16.56 33.28 -41.62
N GLN A 305 -16.05 32.06 -41.85
CA GLN A 305 -15.90 31.52 -43.21
C GLN A 305 -17.24 31.21 -43.88
N ALA A 306 -18.22 30.71 -43.12
CA ALA A 306 -19.57 30.46 -43.64
C ALA A 306 -20.29 31.76 -44.04
N SER A 307 -20.06 32.86 -43.31
CA SER A 307 -20.62 34.18 -43.62
C SER A 307 -19.88 34.92 -44.73
N GLY A 308 -18.58 34.70 -44.90
CA GLY A 308 -17.79 35.22 -46.04
C GLY A 308 -18.12 34.54 -47.37
N SER A 309 -18.44 33.24 -47.36
CA SER A 309 -18.82 32.48 -48.56
C SER A 309 -20.19 32.87 -49.14
N GLY A 310 -21.08 33.46 -48.32
CA GLY A 310 -22.42 33.88 -48.75
C GLY A 310 -22.43 35.19 -49.55
N ALA A 311 -21.39 36.02 -49.45
CA ALA A 311 -21.30 37.30 -50.14
C ALA A 311 -20.75 37.21 -51.58
N ALA A 312 -20.19 36.06 -51.97
CA ALA A 312 -19.56 35.88 -53.30
C ALA A 312 -20.51 35.35 -54.40
N ASN A 313 -21.77 35.01 -54.08
CA ASN A 313 -22.73 34.45 -55.03
C ASN A 313 -23.81 35.44 -55.52
N HIS A 314 -23.62 36.73 -55.30
CA HIS A 314 -24.48 37.79 -55.84
C HIS A 314 -23.66 38.81 -56.64
N HIS A 315 -23.09 38.36 -57.76
CA HIS A 315 -22.67 39.24 -58.86
C HIS A 315 -22.97 38.58 -60.19
#